data_AF-A0A211YLI7-F1
#
_entry.id   AF-A0A211YLI7-F1
#
_cell.length_a   1.000
_cell.length_b   1.000
_cell.length_c   1.000
_cell.angle_alpha   90.00
_cell.angle_beta   90.00
_cell.angle_gamma   90.00
#
_symmetry.space_group_name_H-M   'P 1'
#
loop_
_entity.id
_entity.type
_entity.pdbx_description
1 polymer ?
#
loop_
_entity_poly.entity_id
_entity_poly.type
_entity_poly.pdbx_seq_one_letter_code
_entity_poly.pdbx_strand_id
1 'polypeptide(L)'
;MARLGDVEERVLSYLRDHPGSSPREIADALGESLQRVRIALQRLRDAGLAARGEEGRYYAVAPAVQGLPRRELRRPGSYGLRGDLDAVVERLTLLEERVEKLERLVEELLARCPPGARSEAEGRRKPAH
;
A
#
# COMPACT_ATOMS: atom_id res chain seq x y z
N MET A 1 -7.87 -16.60 -16.57
CA MET A 1 -6.65 -16.50 -15.76
C MET A 1 -5.52 -17.15 -16.53
N ALA A 2 -4.44 -16.44 -16.85
CA ALA A 2 -3.28 -17.06 -17.50
C ALA A 2 -2.69 -18.11 -16.55
N ARG A 3 -2.49 -19.35 -17.01
CA ARG A 3 -1.77 -20.36 -16.22
C ARG A 3 -0.31 -19.90 -16.12
N LEU A 4 0.12 -19.57 -14.90
CA LEU A 4 1.53 -19.35 -14.60
C LEU A 4 2.25 -20.70 -14.64
N GLY A 5 3.50 -20.71 -15.10
CA GLY A 5 4.36 -21.89 -14.95
C GLY A 5 5.09 -21.87 -13.61
N ASP A 6 5.72 -23.00 -13.27
CA ASP A 6 6.41 -23.19 -11.98
C ASP A 6 7.57 -22.22 -11.75
N VAL A 7 8.16 -21.69 -12.84
CA VAL A 7 9.25 -20.70 -12.76
C VAL A 7 8.67 -19.31 -12.47
N GLU A 8 7.58 -18.94 -13.13
CA GLU A 8 6.91 -17.67 -12.92
C GLU A 8 6.39 -17.53 -11.49
N GLU A 9 5.84 -18.59 -10.92
CA GLU A 9 5.33 -18.58 -9.54
C GLU A 9 6.45 -18.43 -8.51
N ARG A 10 7.56 -19.16 -8.68
CA ARG A 10 8.76 -19.02 -7.84
C ARG A 10 9.37 -17.63 -7.93
N VAL A 11 9.51 -17.09 -9.14
CA VAL A 11 10.01 -15.72 -9.35
C VAL A 11 9.08 -14.69 -8.69
N LEU A 12 7.76 -14.86 -8.82
CA LEU A 12 6.80 -13.94 -8.22
C LEU A 12 6.83 -14.00 -6.68
N SER A 13 6.93 -15.20 -6.10
CA SER A 13 7.09 -15.37 -4.66
C SER A 13 8.36 -14.69 -4.16
N TYR A 14 9.49 -14.95 -4.82
CA TYR A 14 10.76 -14.34 -4.47
C TYR A 14 10.71 -12.81 -4.50
N LEU A 15 10.05 -12.22 -5.51
CA LEU A 15 9.88 -10.76 -5.63
C LEU A 15 8.95 -10.14 -4.57
N ARG A 16 8.09 -10.94 -3.93
CA ARG A 16 7.27 -10.48 -2.78
C ARG A 16 8.14 -10.33 -1.54
N ASP A 17 9.04 -11.28 -1.33
CA ASP A 17 9.96 -11.29 -0.17
C ASP A 17 11.15 -10.34 -0.38
N HIS A 18 11.62 -10.21 -1.62
CA HIS A 18 12.79 -9.41 -2.01
C HIS A 18 12.45 -8.43 -3.14
N PRO A 19 11.74 -7.32 -2.84
CA PRO A 19 11.40 -6.33 -3.84
C PRO A 19 12.65 -5.58 -4.32
N GLY A 20 12.76 -5.34 -5.63
CA GLY A 20 13.87 -4.59 -6.23
C GLY A 20 15.08 -5.43 -6.62
N SER A 21 14.93 -6.75 -6.67
CA SER A 21 15.98 -7.63 -7.15
C SER A 21 16.21 -7.52 -8.65
N SER A 22 17.47 -7.71 -9.05
CA SER A 22 17.88 -7.80 -10.45
C SER A 22 17.65 -9.22 -11.00
N PRO A 23 17.53 -9.40 -12.33
CA PRO A 23 17.40 -10.72 -12.93
C PRO A 23 18.54 -11.69 -12.59
N ARG A 24 19.74 -11.16 -12.30
CA ARG A 24 20.89 -11.98 -11.88
C ARG A 24 20.70 -12.50 -10.46
N GLU A 25 20.40 -11.61 -9.51
CA GLU A 25 20.13 -11.98 -8.12
C GLU A 25 19.01 -13.02 -8.01
N ILE A 26 17.95 -12.87 -8.81
CA ILE A 26 16.83 -13.82 -8.85
C ILE A 26 17.28 -15.18 -9.40
N ALA A 27 18.08 -15.18 -10.47
CA ALA A 27 18.60 -16.41 -11.08
C ALA A 27 19.51 -17.17 -10.10
N ASP A 28 20.41 -16.44 -9.44
CA ASP A 28 21.35 -17.00 -8.47
C ASP A 28 20.62 -17.56 -7.24
N ALA A 29 19.60 -16.85 -6.73
CA ALA A 29 18.81 -17.29 -5.58
C ALA A 29 17.90 -18.50 -5.88
N LEU A 30 17.32 -18.56 -7.08
CA LEU A 30 16.39 -19.64 -7.46
C LEU A 30 17.10 -20.83 -8.11
N GLY A 31 18.40 -20.73 -8.41
CA GLY A 31 19.15 -21.73 -9.16
C GLY A 31 18.67 -21.90 -10.60
N GLU A 32 18.05 -20.87 -11.18
CA GLU A 32 17.49 -20.88 -12.53
C GLU A 32 18.41 -20.16 -13.51
N SER A 33 18.33 -20.49 -14.80
CA SER A 33 19.12 -19.78 -15.80
C SER A 33 18.63 -18.33 -15.99
N LEU A 34 19.57 -17.40 -16.18
CA LEU A 34 19.24 -15.98 -16.40
C LEU A 34 18.23 -15.76 -17.55
N GLN A 35 18.30 -16.60 -18.60
CA GLN A 35 17.36 -16.57 -19.71
C GLN A 35 15.95 -17.00 -19.28
N ARG A 36 15.80 -18.07 -18.51
CA ARG A 36 14.50 -18.53 -17.98
C ARG A 36 13.87 -17.47 -17.08
N VAL A 37 14.68 -16.87 -16.20
CA VAL A 37 14.21 -15.77 -15.33
C VAL A 37 13.76 -14.56 -16.15
N ARG A 38 14.49 -14.15 -17.19
CA ARG A 38 14.08 -13.05 -18.07
C ARG A 38 12.75 -13.32 -18.77
N ILE A 39 12.55 -14.55 -19.28
CA ILE A 39 11.30 -14.96 -19.91
C ILE A 39 10.15 -14.95 -18.89
N ALA A 40 10.38 -15.49 -17.70
CA ALA A 40 9.39 -15.50 -16.62
C ALA A 40 9.00 -14.07 -16.19
N LEU A 41 9.98 -13.19 -15.98
CA LEU A 41 9.74 -11.79 -15.65
C LEU A 41 8.97 -11.06 -16.76
N GLN A 42 9.27 -11.34 -18.03
CA GLN A 42 8.54 -10.76 -19.15
C GLN A 42 7.07 -11.21 -19.15
N ARG A 43 6.80 -12.51 -18.95
CA ARG A 43 5.44 -13.05 -18.83
C ARG A 43 4.68 -12.47 -17.63
N LEU A 44 5.33 -12.37 -16.47
CA LEU A 44 4.76 -11.74 -15.28
C LEU A 44 4.42 -10.27 -15.51
N ARG A 45 5.27 -9.54 -16.26
CA ARG A 45 4.98 -8.16 -16.68
C ARG A 45 3.81 -8.07 -17.65
N ASP A 46 3.69 -9.01 -18.58
CA ASP A 46 2.58 -9.08 -19.53
C ASP A 46 1.26 -9.42 -18.84
N ALA A 47 1.31 -10.25 -17.79
CA ALA A 47 0.18 -10.53 -16.92
C ALA A 47 -0.14 -9.41 -15.91
N GLY A 48 0.67 -8.35 -15.83
CA GLY A 48 0.49 -7.26 -14.85
C GLY A 48 0.81 -7.66 -13.40
N LEU A 49 1.54 -8.76 -13.19
CA LEU A 49 1.92 -9.30 -11.88
C LEU A 49 3.30 -8.83 -11.42
N ALA A 50 4.15 -8.37 -12.34
CA ALA A 50 5.44 -7.78 -12.03
C ALA A 50 5.63 -6.45 -12.76
N ALA A 51 6.40 -5.56 -12.15
CA ALA A 51 6.81 -4.28 -12.72
C ALA A 51 8.33 -4.18 -12.79
N ARG A 52 8.83 -3.51 -13.82
CA ARG A 52 10.25 -3.15 -13.94
C ARG A 52 10.38 -1.69 -13.49
N GLY A 53 11.14 -1.47 -12.43
CA GLY A 53 11.49 -0.13 -11.96
C GLY A 53 12.72 0.41 -12.67
N GLU A 54 13.26 1.49 -12.10
CA GLU A 54 14.48 2.14 -12.57
C GLU A 54 15.68 1.19 -12.44
N GLU A 55 16.71 1.42 -13.25
CA GLU A 55 17.95 0.59 -13.29
C GLU A 55 17.78 -0.90 -13.66
N GLY A 56 16.58 -1.34 -14.03
CA GLY A 56 16.32 -2.73 -14.40
C GLY A 56 16.06 -3.67 -13.23
N ARG A 57 15.67 -3.11 -12.07
CA ARG A 57 15.17 -3.85 -10.92
C ARG A 57 13.70 -4.24 -11.09
N TYR A 58 13.30 -5.37 -10.50
CA TYR A 58 11.95 -5.92 -10.63
C TYR A 58 11.20 -5.97 -9.30
N TYR A 59 9.88 -5.87 -9.38
CA TYR A 59 8.99 -5.80 -8.23
C TYR A 59 7.72 -6.60 -8.48
N ALA A 60 7.20 -7.27 -7.45
CA ALA A 60 5.86 -7.83 -7.50
C ALA A 60 4.80 -6.71 -7.42
N VAL A 61 3.76 -6.82 -8.25
CA VAL A 61 2.60 -5.93 -8.23
C VAL A 61 1.61 -6.46 -7.20
N ALA A 62 1.26 -5.62 -6.22
CA ALA A 62 0.32 -6.01 -5.17
C ALA A 62 -1.06 -6.32 -5.76
N PRO A 63 -1.81 -7.29 -5.21
CA PRO A 63 -3.14 -7.65 -5.72
C PRO A 63 -4.10 -6.46 -5.85
N ALA A 64 -4.03 -5.50 -4.93
CA ALA A 64 -4.86 -4.29 -4.93
C ALA A 64 -4.65 -3.35 -6.14
N VAL A 65 -3.52 -3.47 -6.85
CA VAL A 65 -3.18 -2.67 -8.05
C VAL A 65 -3.14 -3.52 -9.33
N GLN A 66 -3.50 -4.80 -9.24
CA GLN A 66 -3.65 -5.67 -10.42
C GLN A 66 -4.87 -5.22 -11.24
N GLY A 67 -4.66 -4.95 -12.54
CA GLY A 67 -5.72 -4.51 -13.47
C GLY A 67 -5.72 -3.00 -13.76
N LEU A 68 -4.93 -2.20 -13.05
CA LEU A 68 -4.70 -0.80 -13.41
C LEU A 68 -3.87 -0.72 -14.71
N PRO A 69 -4.14 0.27 -15.59
CA PRO A 69 -3.42 0.39 -16.85
C PRO A 69 -1.91 0.53 -16.61
N ARG A 70 -1.09 -0.15 -17.43
CA ARG A 70 0.39 -0.19 -17.33
C ARG A 70 1.06 1.18 -17.14
N ARG A 71 0.42 2.26 -17.59
CA ARG A 71 0.87 3.65 -17.45
C ARG A 71 0.91 4.12 -15.99
N GLU A 72 0.06 3.57 -15.14
CA GLU A 72 -0.05 3.84 -13.70
C GLU A 72 0.81 2.88 -12.86
N LEU A 73 1.25 1.77 -13.44
CA LEU A 73 2.13 0.77 -12.80
C LEU A 73 3.63 1.12 -12.87
N ARG A 74 4.00 2.34 -13.31
CA ARG A 74 5.30 2.91 -12.93
C ARG A 74 5.27 3.01 -11.40
N ARG A 75 6.03 2.18 -10.69
CA ARG A 75 6.35 2.50 -9.30
C ARG A 75 6.97 3.90 -9.25
N PRO A 76 6.77 4.63 -8.14
CA PRO A 76 7.33 5.97 -7.97
C PRO A 76 8.80 5.86 -8.34
N GLY A 77 9.19 6.52 -9.42
CA GLY A 77 10.59 6.91 -9.55
C GLY A 77 10.94 7.56 -8.22
N SER A 78 12.16 7.29 -7.74
CA SER A 78 12.81 8.05 -6.68
C SER A 78 12.18 9.45 -6.65
N TYR A 79 11.34 9.75 -5.64
CA TYR A 79 10.64 11.03 -5.56
C TYR A 79 11.66 12.10 -5.89
N GLY A 80 11.34 12.90 -6.89
CA GLY A 80 12.29 13.84 -7.44
C GLY A 80 12.69 14.77 -6.30
N LEU A 81 13.92 14.60 -5.81
CA LEU A 81 14.57 15.49 -4.87
C LEU A 81 13.98 15.46 -3.45
N ARG A 82 14.88 15.69 -2.49
CA ARG A 82 14.67 15.78 -1.04
C ARG A 82 13.40 16.57 -0.62
N GLY A 83 12.92 17.49 -1.46
CA GLY A 83 11.71 18.31 -1.22
C GLY A 83 10.38 17.55 -1.21
N ASP A 84 10.24 16.42 -1.90
CA ASP A 84 8.98 15.64 -1.86
C ASP A 84 8.81 14.91 -0.51
N LEU A 85 9.92 14.44 0.08
CA LEU A 85 9.90 13.81 1.40
C LEU A 85 9.67 14.86 2.49
N ASP A 86 10.33 16.03 2.38
CA ASP A 86 10.13 17.15 3.28
C ASP A 86 8.66 17.62 3.27
N ALA A 87 8.03 17.70 2.10
CA ALA A 87 6.60 18.04 1.98
C ALA A 87 5.67 16.98 2.59
N VAL A 88 6.05 15.69 2.53
CA VAL A 88 5.30 14.61 3.19
C VAL A 88 5.48 14.69 4.71
N VAL A 89 6.69 14.96 5.18
CA VAL A 89 6.98 15.15 6.60
C VAL A 89 6.20 16.35 7.15
N GLU A 90 6.21 17.49 6.47
CA GLU A 90 5.42 18.67 6.85
C GLU A 90 3.92 18.34 6.95
N ARG A 91 3.39 17.56 6.00
CA ARG A 91 1.98 17.14 6.03
C ARG A 91 1.68 16.20 7.19
N LEU A 92 2.62 15.32 7.56
CA LEU A 92 2.48 14.44 8.71
C LEU A 92 2.47 15.25 10.00
N THR A 93 3.40 16.19 10.17
CA THR A 93 3.45 17.08 11.34
C THR A 93 2.15 17.88 11.48
N LEU A 94 1.65 18.46 10.38
CA LEU A 94 0.37 19.18 10.39
C LEU A 94 -0.80 18.27 10.75
N LEU A 95 -0.77 17.00 10.34
CA LEU A 95 -1.81 16.05 10.65
C LEU A 95 -1.78 15.65 12.14
N GLU A 96 -0.59 15.41 12.69
CA GLU A 96 -0.38 15.14 14.12
C GLU A 96 -0.94 16.28 14.98
N GLU A 97 -0.58 17.54 14.66
CA GLU A 97 -1.10 18.71 15.36
C GLU A 97 -2.63 18.82 15.28
N ARG A 98 -3.21 18.49 14.12
CA ARG A 98 -4.67 18.49 13.94
C ARG A 98 -5.35 17.40 14.75
N VAL A 99 -4.74 16.21 14.84
CA VAL A 99 -5.25 15.11 15.66
C VAL A 99 -5.24 15.50 17.12
N GLU A 100 -4.12 16.02 17.64
CA GLU A 100 -4.05 16.46 19.04
C GLU A 100 -5.08 17.56 19.36
N LYS A 101 -5.31 18.49 18.44
CA LYS A 101 -6.32 19.52 18.61
C LYS A 101 -7.73 18.94 18.65
N LEU A 102 -8.02 17.97 17.79
CA LEU A 102 -9.31 17.28 17.78
C LEU A 102 -9.51 16.48 19.07
N GLU A 103 -8.47 15.78 19.54
CA GLU A 103 -8.52 15.04 20.80
C GLU A 103 -8.83 15.97 21.98
N ARG A 104 -8.15 17.11 22.08
CA ARG A 104 -8.44 18.14 23.11
C ARG A 104 -9.87 18.66 23.03
N LEU A 105 -10.37 18.93 21.82
CA LEU A 105 -11.75 19.40 21.63
C LEU A 105 -12.77 18.32 21.99
N VAL A 106 -12.49 17.06 21.70
CA VAL A 106 -13.33 15.92 22.09
C VAL A 106 -13.35 15.79 23.61
N GLU A 107 -12.20 15.87 24.28
CA GLU A 107 -12.13 15.84 25.74
C GLU A 107 -12.91 16.99 26.37
N GLU A 108 -12.80 18.21 25.83
CA GLU A 108 -13.54 19.37 26.32
C GLU A 108 -15.06 19.20 26.14
N LEU A 109 -15.50 18.68 24.99
CA LEU A 109 -16.91 18.39 24.73
C LEU A 109 -17.44 17.28 25.64
N LEU A 110 -16.63 16.25 25.92
CA LEU A 110 -16.97 15.18 26.85
C LEU A 110 -17.04 15.69 28.29
N ALA A 111 -16.12 16.58 28.71
CA ALA A 111 -16.14 17.20 30.03
C ALA A 111 -17.33 18.15 30.22
N ARG A 112 -17.77 18.83 29.15
CA ARG A 112 -18.98 19.67 29.13
C ARG A 112 -20.28 18.86 29.10
N CYS A 113 -20.23 17.57 28.78
CA CYS A 113 -21.37 16.66 28.87
C CYS A 113 -21.34 15.89 30.21
N PRO A 114 -22.19 16.22 31.19
CA PRO A 114 -22.30 15.37 32.38
C PRO A 114 -22.82 13.97 31.98
N PRO A 115 -22.41 12.89 32.68
CA PRO A 115 -22.79 11.50 32.38
C PRO A 115 -24.26 11.16 32.71
N GLY A 116 -25.21 12.06 32.39
CA GLY A 116 -26.64 11.90 32.66
C GLY A 116 -27.58 12.36 31.53
N ALA A 117 -27.12 13.11 30.52
CA ALA A 117 -28.01 13.69 29.51
C ALA A 117 -28.64 12.67 28.54
N ARG A 118 -28.21 11.41 28.54
CA ARG A 118 -28.81 10.33 27.72
C ARG A 118 -30.06 9.70 28.35
N SER A 119 -30.34 9.91 29.65
CA SER A 119 -31.48 9.25 30.32
C SER A 119 -32.80 10.03 30.27
N GLU A 120 -32.80 11.33 29.98
CA GLU A 120 -34.03 12.14 30.02
C GLU A 120 -34.79 12.19 28.69
N ALA A 121 -34.13 11.88 27.57
CA ALA A 121 -34.77 11.86 26.25
C ALA A 121 -35.68 10.62 26.04
N GLU A 122 -35.51 9.57 26.83
CA GLU A 122 -36.25 8.30 26.68
C GLU A 122 -37.45 8.19 27.65
N GLY A 123 -37.54 9.06 28.66
CA GLY A 123 -38.60 9.06 29.68
C GLY A 123 -39.89 9.83 29.34
N ARG A 124 -39.91 10.66 28.28
CA ARG A 124 -41.09 11.46 27.88
C ARG A 124 -41.99 10.82 26.82
N ARG A 125 -41.91 9.50 26.62
CA ARG A 125 -42.89 8.71 25.86
C ARG A 125 -43.58 7.69 26.76
N LYS A 126 -44.41 8.14 27.69
CA LYS A 126 -45.55 7.33 28.15
C LYS A 126 -46.84 8.02 27.69
N PRO A 127 -47.65 7.38 26.82
CA PRO A 127 -48.94 7.92 26.44
C PRO A 127 -49.89 7.81 27.64
N ALA A 128 -50.71 8.85 27.80
CA ALA A 128 -51.87 8.82 28.66
C ALA A 128 -52.84 7.72 28.19
N HIS A 129 -53.31 6.91 29.12
CA HIS A 129 -54.54 6.14 28.94
C HIS A 129 -55.30 6.03 30.26
#